data_AF-A0ABD6EFA9-F1
#
_entry.id   AF-A0ABD6EFA9-F1
#
_cell.length_a   1.000
_cell.length_b   1.000
_cell.length_c   1.000
_cell.angle_alpha   90.00
_cell.angle_beta   90.00
_cell.angle_gamma   90.00
#
_symmetry.space_group_name_H-M   'P 1'
#
loop_
_entity.id
_entity.type
_entity.pdbx_description
1 polymer ?
#
loop_
_entity_poly.entity_id
_entity_poly.type
_entity_poly.pdbx_seq_one_letter_code
_entity_poly.pdbx_strand_id
1 'polypeptide(L)'
;MNGNTPSPSTLSFVWENEMEKDCSLPATDPALFSHVDFAQKFLAEIIYRPGHIITVRLPDGNLVKTKVEVSCDTVVLANIHNKLEWISVGSVVANNERKVKPEHALNDGANKNSLKDLCEGTSAFAEESSFPVDEAGLAFLTPSSIVKAGQYMELQDSQDPRVVHVVKVVENRGGLLSLEKPDLKCEWVFMTSERCHPVRWGISGKQQVTYDDDSLKLLCKASSNAVASYAFSPTFEVKEHKFEVGMMLEVLDTTNECTFYPGYVSEIINNHYFRVHISKYLTGPAKEIICHRSHPQIFPIYWCQNHSLRLTPPGDYDPEPFSWNVYRSKCGLTNGSAPDSYFDTHRRPRRNEKLRNLGVLVAKVLMDKHCCCFYRYFTEFFVDLYHQKYINHCYVFKKSSDWGRSEEIEISYNNSRIIRDLIQKCIHNM
;
A
#
# COMPACT_ATOMS: atom_id res chain seq x y z
N MET A 1 -20.52 29.09 -52.42
CA MET A 1 -19.39 28.36 -51.79
C MET A 1 -19.24 28.89 -50.39
N ASN A 2 -19.60 28.10 -49.38
CA ASN A 2 -19.16 28.22 -47.99
C ASN A 2 -19.49 26.88 -47.34
N GLY A 3 -18.57 25.92 -47.49
CA GLY A 3 -18.66 24.61 -46.86
C GLY A 3 -18.13 24.70 -45.44
N ASN A 4 -19.02 24.71 -44.45
CA ASN A 4 -18.70 24.38 -43.07
C ASN A 4 -18.77 22.86 -42.93
N THR A 5 -17.62 22.19 -43.01
CA THR A 5 -17.48 20.84 -42.45
C THR A 5 -17.36 20.97 -40.93
N PRO A 6 -18.22 20.32 -40.13
CA PRO A 6 -18.04 20.30 -38.68
C PRO A 6 -16.76 19.52 -38.34
N SER A 7 -15.95 20.05 -37.42
CA SER A 7 -14.82 19.33 -36.83
C SER A 7 -15.30 18.02 -36.21
N PRO A 8 -14.57 16.90 -36.33
CA PRO A 8 -14.98 15.65 -35.71
C PRO A 8 -15.05 15.85 -34.20
N SER A 9 -16.24 15.68 -33.64
CA SER A 9 -16.42 15.60 -32.19
C SER A 9 -15.54 14.47 -31.68
N THR A 10 -14.60 14.78 -30.79
CA THR A 10 -13.84 13.81 -30.00
C THR A 10 -14.83 13.02 -29.16
N LEU A 11 -15.32 11.91 -29.72
CA LEU A 11 -16.10 10.92 -28.98
C LEU A 11 -15.21 10.46 -27.81
N SER A 12 -15.64 10.79 -26.58
CA SER A 12 -14.97 10.31 -25.38
C SER A 12 -14.96 8.78 -25.44
N PHE A 13 -13.79 8.18 -25.19
CA PHE A 13 -13.68 6.73 -25.12
C PHE A 13 -14.58 6.19 -24.00
N VAL A 14 -15.42 5.20 -24.32
CA VAL A 14 -16.37 4.56 -23.40
C VAL A 14 -15.96 3.10 -23.25
N TRP A 15 -15.57 2.70 -22.04
CA TRP A 15 -15.07 1.35 -21.77
C TRP A 15 -16.12 0.28 -22.05
N GLU A 16 -17.38 0.55 -21.72
CA GLU A 16 -18.49 -0.39 -21.92
C GLU A 16 -18.62 -0.80 -23.39
N ASN A 17 -18.53 0.17 -24.30
CA ASN A 17 -18.60 -0.09 -25.75
C ASN A 17 -17.44 -0.95 -26.27
N GLU A 18 -16.26 -0.85 -25.64
CA GLU A 18 -15.10 -1.66 -26.04
C GLU A 18 -15.21 -3.07 -25.48
N MET A 19 -15.59 -3.21 -24.20
CA MET A 19 -15.78 -4.50 -23.55
C MET A 19 -16.92 -5.31 -24.16
N GLU A 20 -17.96 -4.65 -24.69
CA GLU A 20 -19.03 -5.32 -25.44
C GLU A 20 -18.56 -5.93 -26.77
N LYS A 21 -17.50 -5.40 -27.40
CA LYS A 21 -17.01 -5.91 -28.69
C LYS A 21 -16.32 -7.26 -28.57
N ASP A 22 -15.60 -7.49 -27.49
CA ASP A 22 -14.79 -8.69 -27.27
C ASP A 22 -15.24 -9.53 -26.06
N CYS A 23 -16.34 -9.13 -25.42
CA CYS A 23 -16.87 -9.71 -24.20
C CYS A 23 -15.85 -9.73 -23.04
N SER A 24 -14.90 -8.80 -23.04
CA SER A 24 -13.95 -8.67 -21.93
C SER A 24 -14.65 -8.20 -20.65
N LEU A 25 -14.12 -8.62 -19.50
CA LEU A 25 -14.61 -8.23 -18.19
C LEU A 25 -13.58 -7.34 -17.51
N PRO A 26 -14.00 -6.25 -16.83
CA PRO A 26 -13.07 -5.42 -16.10
C PRO A 26 -12.52 -6.16 -14.90
N ALA A 27 -11.23 -5.95 -14.60
CA ALA A 27 -10.64 -6.39 -13.34
C ALA A 27 -11.18 -5.49 -12.21
N THR A 28 -12.10 -6.02 -11.40
CA THR A 28 -12.77 -5.27 -10.33
C THR A 28 -12.35 -5.69 -8.92
N ASP A 29 -11.54 -6.74 -8.78
CA ASP A 29 -11.07 -7.22 -7.48
C ASP A 29 -10.07 -6.23 -6.86
N PRO A 30 -10.39 -5.57 -5.73
CA PRO A 30 -9.50 -4.61 -5.08
C PRO A 30 -8.16 -5.22 -4.65
N ALA A 31 -8.09 -6.54 -4.43
CA ALA A 31 -6.85 -7.23 -4.09
C ALA A 31 -5.80 -7.18 -5.21
N LEU A 32 -6.24 -6.98 -6.47
CA LEU A 32 -5.35 -6.77 -7.61
C LEU A 32 -4.73 -5.35 -7.61
N PHE A 33 -5.36 -4.42 -6.91
CA PHE A 33 -5.02 -3.00 -6.90
C PHE A 33 -4.81 -2.50 -5.47
N SER A 34 -3.98 -3.20 -4.70
CA SER A 34 -3.71 -2.86 -3.28
C SER A 34 -3.26 -1.41 -3.06
N HIS A 35 -2.59 -0.80 -4.04
CA HIS A 35 -2.23 0.61 -4.02
C HIS A 35 -3.45 1.54 -4.12
N VAL A 36 -4.44 1.20 -4.95
CA VAL A 36 -5.71 1.93 -5.05
C VAL A 36 -6.53 1.73 -3.79
N ASP A 37 -6.62 0.50 -3.29
CA ASP A 37 -7.30 0.17 -2.04
C ASP A 37 -6.75 0.99 -0.87
N PHE A 38 -5.41 1.06 -0.73
CA PHE A 38 -4.79 1.94 0.26
C PHE A 38 -5.13 3.42 0.04
N ALA A 39 -5.06 3.92 -1.19
CA ALA A 39 -5.31 5.33 -1.48
C ALA A 39 -6.77 5.76 -1.20
N GLN A 40 -7.71 4.82 -1.27
CA GLN A 40 -9.16 5.09 -1.21
C GLN A 40 -9.84 4.61 0.07
N LYS A 41 -9.21 3.75 0.88
CA LYS A 41 -9.81 3.35 2.17
C LYS A 41 -9.89 4.51 3.14
N PHE A 42 -10.83 4.40 4.06
CA PHE A 42 -10.99 5.40 5.10
C PHE A 42 -9.81 5.37 6.06
N LEU A 43 -9.34 6.56 6.45
CA LEU A 43 -8.26 6.74 7.41
C LEU A 43 -8.60 6.16 8.78
N ALA A 44 -9.88 6.02 9.13
CA ALA A 44 -10.29 5.32 10.33
C ALA A 44 -9.69 3.90 10.43
N GLU A 45 -9.53 3.19 9.30
CA GLU A 45 -8.90 1.85 9.28
C GLU A 45 -7.39 1.87 9.53
N ILE A 46 -6.75 3.02 9.29
CA ILE A 46 -5.31 3.22 9.48
C ILE A 46 -5.04 3.76 10.89
N ILE A 47 -5.90 4.65 11.38
CA ILE A 47 -5.82 5.30 12.70
C ILE A 47 -6.23 4.31 13.79
N TYR A 48 -7.40 3.67 13.65
CA TYR A 48 -7.98 2.81 14.69
C TYR A 48 -7.67 1.34 14.45
N ARG A 49 -6.40 0.99 14.48
CA ARG A 49 -5.98 -0.40 14.21
C ARG A 49 -6.46 -1.35 15.32
N PRO A 50 -6.72 -2.63 15.00
CA PRO A 50 -6.96 -3.66 16.01
C PRO A 50 -5.90 -3.60 17.11
N GLY A 51 -6.32 -3.53 18.37
CA GLY A 51 -5.42 -3.35 19.50
C GLY A 51 -5.36 -1.94 20.07
N HIS A 52 -5.69 -0.90 19.30
CA HIS A 52 -5.66 0.48 19.78
C HIS A 52 -6.69 0.71 20.88
N ILE A 53 -6.30 1.47 21.91
CA ILE A 53 -7.20 1.90 22.96
C ILE A 53 -7.75 3.28 22.59
N ILE A 54 -9.07 3.36 22.49
CA ILE A 54 -9.81 4.58 22.16
C ILE A 54 -10.72 4.98 23.31
N THR A 55 -11.07 6.26 23.38
CA THR A 55 -12.11 6.75 24.27
C THR A 55 -13.34 7.09 23.42
N VAL A 56 -14.50 6.57 23.80
CA VAL A 56 -15.76 6.70 23.05
C VAL A 56 -16.80 7.39 23.91
N ARG A 57 -17.52 8.35 23.33
CA ARG A 57 -18.72 8.95 23.90
C ARG A 57 -19.96 8.12 23.53
N LEU A 58 -20.56 7.51 24.53
CA LEU A 58 -21.80 6.73 24.41
C LEU A 58 -23.03 7.63 24.24
N PRO A 59 -24.18 7.10 23.78
CA PRO A 59 -25.40 7.89 23.58
C PRO A 59 -25.94 8.56 24.86
N ASP A 60 -25.64 8.01 26.04
CA ASP A 60 -25.97 8.58 27.35
C ASP A 60 -25.02 9.72 27.78
N GLY A 61 -24.03 10.04 26.95
CA GLY A 61 -23.00 11.06 27.19
C GLY A 61 -21.79 10.54 27.97
N ASN A 62 -21.80 9.31 28.46
CA ASN A 62 -20.69 8.75 29.23
C ASN A 62 -19.48 8.44 28.32
N LEU A 63 -18.29 8.62 28.86
CA LEU A 63 -17.03 8.28 28.17
C LEU A 63 -16.54 6.91 28.63
N VAL A 64 -16.31 6.01 27.67
CA VAL A 64 -15.75 4.68 27.93
C VAL A 64 -14.44 4.51 27.18
N LYS A 65 -13.41 4.04 27.89
CA LYS A 65 -12.19 3.55 27.25
C LYS A 65 -12.39 2.11 26.82
N THR A 66 -12.12 1.82 25.56
CA THR A 66 -12.27 0.48 25.01
C THR A 66 -11.14 0.19 24.01
N LYS A 67 -10.96 -1.08 23.72
CA LYS A 67 -10.01 -1.57 22.74
C LYS A 67 -10.72 -1.78 21.41
N VAL A 68 -10.13 -1.30 20.33
CA VAL A 68 -10.58 -1.59 18.97
C VAL A 68 -10.27 -3.04 18.66
N GLU A 69 -11.30 -3.82 18.33
CA GLU A 69 -11.15 -5.19 17.86
C GLU A 69 -11.03 -5.21 16.33
N VAL A 70 -11.85 -4.39 15.64
CA VAL A 70 -11.84 -4.26 14.17
C VAL A 70 -12.21 -2.83 13.78
N SER A 71 -11.63 -2.31 12.71
CA SER A 71 -12.03 -1.08 12.04
C SER A 71 -12.49 -1.40 10.61
N CYS A 72 -13.57 -0.78 10.16
CA CYS A 72 -14.06 -0.91 8.79
C CYS A 72 -14.81 0.36 8.39
N ASP A 73 -14.46 0.93 7.25
CA ASP A 73 -14.99 2.21 6.78
C ASP A 73 -14.92 3.30 7.85
N THR A 74 -16.07 3.75 8.35
CA THR A 74 -16.22 4.80 9.36
C THR A 74 -16.85 4.26 10.64
N VAL A 75 -16.62 2.97 10.93
CA VAL A 75 -17.03 2.33 12.18
C VAL A 75 -15.91 1.50 12.77
N VAL A 76 -15.91 1.41 14.10
CA VAL A 76 -15.02 0.54 14.86
C VAL A 76 -15.85 -0.44 15.68
N LEU A 77 -15.47 -1.71 15.65
CA LEU A 77 -15.97 -2.72 16.56
C LEU A 77 -15.13 -2.67 17.82
N ALA A 78 -15.75 -2.41 18.96
CA ALA A 78 -15.05 -2.36 20.24
C ALA A 78 -15.81 -3.12 21.31
N ASN A 79 -15.08 -3.57 22.34
CA ASN A 79 -15.67 -4.25 23.48
C ASN A 79 -16.08 -3.23 24.55
N ILE A 80 -17.37 -2.92 24.62
CA ILE A 80 -17.95 -2.06 25.65
C ILE A 80 -18.68 -2.95 26.66
N HIS A 81 -18.28 -2.89 27.93
CA HIS A 81 -18.93 -3.63 29.02
C HIS A 81 -19.12 -5.14 28.75
N ASN A 82 -18.11 -5.80 28.19
CA ASN A 82 -18.14 -7.22 27.78
C ASN A 82 -19.10 -7.55 26.63
N LYS A 83 -19.50 -6.55 25.84
CA LYS A 83 -20.29 -6.71 24.63
C LYS A 83 -19.57 -6.05 23.45
N LEU A 84 -19.55 -6.75 22.31
CA LEU A 84 -19.02 -6.19 21.06
C LEU A 84 -20.06 -5.26 20.44
N GLU A 85 -19.69 -4.00 20.23
CA GLU A 85 -20.56 -2.97 19.68
C GLU A 85 -19.88 -2.22 18.55
N TRP A 86 -20.65 -1.92 17.49
CA TRP A 86 -20.22 -1.06 16.39
C TRP A 86 -20.43 0.40 16.76
N ILE A 87 -19.36 1.17 16.68
CA ILE A 87 -19.30 2.56 17.12
C ILE A 87 -18.89 3.40 15.92
N SER A 88 -19.65 4.46 15.65
CA SER A 88 -19.25 5.46 14.66
C SER A 88 -17.95 6.12 15.10
N VAL A 89 -17.00 6.32 14.18
CA VAL A 89 -15.76 7.04 14.53
C VAL A 89 -16.01 8.45 15.03
N GLY A 90 -17.14 9.06 14.69
CA GLY A 90 -17.53 10.38 15.19
C GLY A 90 -17.84 10.40 16.69
N SER A 91 -18.03 9.23 17.31
CA SER A 91 -18.16 9.08 18.76
C SER A 91 -16.81 8.95 19.46
N VAL A 92 -15.70 8.78 18.74
CA VAL A 92 -14.36 8.71 19.32
C VAL A 92 -13.90 10.12 19.71
N VAL A 93 -13.45 10.29 20.96
CA VAL A 93 -12.96 11.56 21.47
C VAL A 93 -11.44 11.59 21.47
N ALA A 94 -10.86 12.76 21.15
CA ALA A 94 -9.42 12.95 21.13
C ALA A 94 -8.80 12.73 22.51
N ASN A 95 -7.63 12.07 22.56
CA ASN A 95 -6.91 11.77 23.82
C ASN A 95 -6.50 13.02 24.62
N ASN A 96 -6.51 14.20 24.00
CA ASN A 96 -6.00 15.46 24.55
C ASN A 96 -6.97 16.22 25.47
N GLU A 97 -8.22 15.78 25.68
CA GLU A 97 -9.15 16.44 26.62
C GLU A 97 -8.73 16.32 28.11
N ARG A 98 -7.52 15.82 28.44
CA ARG A 98 -7.05 15.58 29.82
C ARG A 98 -5.83 16.36 30.32
N LYS A 99 -5.29 17.35 29.61
CA LYS A 99 -4.15 18.13 30.14
C LYS A 99 -4.32 19.64 30.04
N VAL A 100 -4.87 20.25 31.08
CA VAL A 100 -4.60 21.66 31.43
C VAL A 100 -4.37 21.78 32.94
N LYS A 101 -3.19 22.27 33.34
CA LYS A 101 -2.96 23.24 34.43
C LYS A 101 -1.53 23.84 34.33
N PRO A 102 -1.28 25.06 34.84
CA PRO A 102 -0.36 26.03 34.23
C PRO A 102 0.98 26.28 34.97
N GLU A 103 1.93 26.81 34.17
CA GLU A 103 3.07 27.74 34.43
C GLU A 103 4.03 27.59 35.62
N HIS A 104 5.34 27.67 35.32
CA HIS A 104 6.27 28.65 35.92
C HIS A 104 7.50 28.87 35.01
N ALA A 105 7.98 30.11 34.95
CA ALA A 105 9.00 30.65 34.04
C ALA A 105 10.36 30.92 34.73
N LEU A 106 11.34 31.37 33.90
CA LEU A 106 12.66 31.99 34.17
C LEU A 106 13.86 30.99 34.21
N ASN A 107 15.08 31.24 33.68
CA ASN A 107 15.74 32.42 33.09
C ASN A 107 17.01 32.07 32.26
N ASP A 108 17.45 33.07 31.47
CA ASP A 108 18.63 33.34 30.61
C ASP A 108 20.02 32.66 30.77
N GLY A 109 20.77 32.62 29.64
CA GLY A 109 22.26 32.63 29.59
C GLY A 109 22.93 32.17 28.28
N ALA A 110 23.72 33.05 27.62
CA ALA A 110 24.31 32.92 26.28
C ALA A 110 25.64 32.14 26.15
N ASN A 111 25.97 31.57 24.96
CA ASN A 111 27.04 31.98 24.01
C ASN A 111 27.34 30.92 22.91
N LYS A 112 27.69 31.37 21.70
CA LYS A 112 27.86 30.58 20.44
C LYS A 112 29.25 29.97 20.27
N ASN A 113 29.33 28.74 19.72
CA ASN A 113 30.17 28.31 18.59
C ASN A 113 30.45 26.79 18.58
N SER A 114 29.62 26.01 17.89
CA SER A 114 30.01 24.77 17.21
C SER A 114 28.89 24.34 16.25
N LEU A 115 29.22 23.61 15.18
CA LEU A 115 28.29 23.10 14.14
C LEU A 115 27.27 22.04 14.65
N LYS A 116 26.94 22.08 15.95
CA LYS A 116 25.79 21.46 16.60
C LYS A 116 24.62 22.44 16.83
N ASP A 117 24.84 23.75 16.70
CA ASP A 117 23.86 24.79 17.07
C ASP A 117 22.80 25.15 16.00
N LEU A 118 22.56 24.28 15.00
CA LEU A 118 21.35 24.36 14.16
C LEU A 118 20.34 23.23 14.45
N CYS A 119 20.68 22.29 15.33
CA CYS A 119 19.86 21.13 15.68
C CYS A 119 19.98 20.74 17.17
N GLU A 120 20.03 21.70 18.10
CA GLU A 120 19.84 21.41 19.53
C GLU A 120 18.49 21.96 20.02
N GLY A 121 17.44 21.41 19.38
CA GLY A 121 16.13 21.17 19.99
C GLY A 121 15.77 19.68 19.97
N THR A 122 16.75 18.80 19.73
CA THR A 122 16.55 17.38 19.45
C THR A 122 17.31 16.51 20.44
N SER A 123 16.79 16.46 21.68
CA SER A 123 17.01 15.33 22.60
C SER A 123 15.75 15.02 23.42
N ALA A 124 14.56 15.21 22.83
CA ALA A 124 13.30 14.78 23.44
C ALA A 124 12.15 14.61 22.44
N PHE A 125 12.35 13.98 21.26
CA PHE A 125 11.21 13.56 20.42
C PHE A 125 11.51 12.26 19.68
N ALA A 126 11.71 11.20 20.47
CA ALA A 126 11.26 9.89 20.07
C ALA A 126 9.79 9.78 20.51
N GLU A 127 8.87 10.16 19.64
CA GLU A 127 7.49 9.68 19.53
C GLU A 127 6.77 10.52 18.47
N GLU A 128 5.81 9.87 17.83
CA GLU A 128 4.91 10.29 16.74
C GLU A 128 4.71 11.79 16.49
N SER A 129 4.57 12.11 15.21
CA SER A 129 4.12 13.40 14.65
C SER A 129 3.15 14.16 15.56
N SER A 130 3.67 15.06 16.40
CA SER A 130 2.89 15.83 17.35
C SER A 130 2.35 17.13 16.75
N PHE A 131 1.77 17.07 15.55
CA PHE A 131 0.75 18.04 15.20
C PHE A 131 -0.55 17.53 15.82
N PRO A 132 -1.36 18.36 16.50
CA PRO A 132 -2.71 17.99 16.88
C PRO A 132 -3.52 17.96 15.58
N VAL A 133 -3.34 16.90 14.81
CA VAL A 133 -4.25 16.59 13.73
C VAL A 133 -5.49 16.08 14.41
N ASP A 134 -6.63 16.69 14.13
CA ASP A 134 -7.92 16.18 14.57
C ASP A 134 -8.15 14.82 13.92
N GLU A 135 -7.68 13.76 14.58
CA GLU A 135 -7.75 12.39 14.07
C GLU A 135 -9.19 11.95 13.86
N ALA A 136 -10.11 12.44 14.69
CA ALA A 136 -11.54 12.19 14.53
C ALA A 136 -12.07 12.83 13.24
N GLY A 137 -11.63 14.05 12.92
CA GLY A 137 -11.92 14.69 11.63
C GLY A 137 -11.28 13.98 10.43
N LEU A 138 -10.05 13.48 10.58
CA LEU A 138 -9.37 12.72 9.52
C LEU A 138 -9.99 11.36 9.24
N ALA A 139 -10.57 10.70 10.25
CA ALA A 139 -11.08 9.33 10.14
C ALA A 139 -12.04 9.11 8.96
N PHE A 140 -12.79 10.16 8.59
CA PHE A 140 -13.76 10.17 7.49
C PHE A 140 -13.16 10.47 6.11
N LEU A 141 -11.86 10.76 6.06
CA LEU A 141 -11.13 11.04 4.83
C LEU A 141 -10.35 9.80 4.37
N THR A 142 -9.81 9.86 3.16
CA THR A 142 -8.93 8.82 2.59
C THR A 142 -7.48 9.33 2.51
N PRO A 143 -6.46 8.45 2.47
CA PRO A 143 -5.08 8.85 2.25
C PRO A 143 -4.91 9.77 1.03
N SER A 144 -5.53 9.45 -0.11
CA SER A 144 -5.43 10.30 -1.30
C SER A 144 -6.07 11.67 -1.08
N SER A 145 -7.19 11.75 -0.35
CA SER A 145 -7.90 13.01 -0.16
C SER A 145 -7.17 13.99 0.77
N ILE A 146 -6.32 13.52 1.68
CA ILE A 146 -5.58 14.39 2.62
C ILE A 146 -4.32 15.02 2.01
N VAL A 147 -3.86 14.53 0.86
CA VAL A 147 -2.75 15.12 0.11
C VAL A 147 -3.26 16.28 -0.75
N LYS A 148 -2.81 17.50 -0.46
CA LYS A 148 -3.24 18.75 -1.11
C LYS A 148 -2.08 19.46 -1.80
N ALA A 149 -2.38 20.15 -2.89
CA ALA A 149 -1.42 21.01 -3.57
C ALA A 149 -0.85 22.06 -2.60
N GLY A 150 0.45 22.34 -2.72
CA GLY A 150 1.18 23.25 -1.83
C GLY A 150 1.80 22.60 -0.61
N GLN A 151 1.39 21.37 -0.24
CA GLN A 151 2.02 20.61 0.83
C GLN A 151 3.39 20.07 0.44
N TYR A 152 4.17 19.68 1.44
CA TYR A 152 5.53 19.16 1.28
C TYR A 152 5.66 17.72 1.77
N MET A 153 6.55 16.97 1.14
CA MET A 153 6.91 15.61 1.51
C MET A 153 8.36 15.34 1.11
N GLU A 154 8.87 14.18 1.51
CA GLU A 154 10.19 13.70 1.10
C GLU A 154 10.05 12.65 -0.01
N LEU A 155 10.90 12.76 -1.03
CA LEU A 155 10.97 11.82 -2.14
C LEU A 155 12.41 11.34 -2.28
N GLN A 156 12.63 10.04 -2.06
CA GLN A 156 13.91 9.39 -2.33
C GLN A 156 14.21 9.45 -3.84
N ASP A 157 15.47 9.69 -4.23
CA ASP A 157 15.80 9.86 -5.64
C ASP A 157 15.70 8.53 -6.43
N SER A 158 15.31 8.64 -7.70
CA SER A 158 15.11 7.48 -8.58
C SER A 158 16.42 6.83 -9.04
N GLN A 159 17.51 7.60 -9.06
CA GLN A 159 18.82 7.21 -9.56
C GLN A 159 19.83 6.96 -8.43
N ASP A 160 19.60 7.56 -7.26
CA ASP A 160 20.37 7.29 -6.05
C ASP A 160 19.49 7.27 -4.80
N PRO A 161 19.10 6.09 -4.28
CA PRO A 161 18.22 6.00 -3.12
C PRO A 161 18.87 6.50 -1.82
N ARG A 162 20.18 6.81 -1.83
CA ARG A 162 20.83 7.45 -0.68
C ARG A 162 20.49 8.93 -0.58
N VAL A 163 19.96 9.53 -1.63
CA VAL A 163 19.59 10.94 -1.69
C VAL A 163 18.08 11.10 -1.54
N VAL A 164 17.66 12.06 -0.73
CA VAL A 164 16.26 12.42 -0.52
C VAL A 164 16.06 13.89 -0.81
N HIS A 165 15.00 14.19 -1.55
CA HIS A 165 14.60 15.54 -1.89
C HIS A 165 13.36 15.95 -1.09
N VAL A 166 13.36 17.17 -0.58
CA VAL A 166 12.14 17.81 -0.06
C VAL A 166 11.38 18.40 -1.25
N VAL A 167 10.22 17.83 -1.55
CA VAL A 167 9.43 18.15 -2.75
C VAL A 167 8.09 18.77 -2.38
N LYS A 168 7.57 19.60 -3.28
CA LYS A 168 6.26 20.22 -3.14
C LYS A 168 5.23 19.48 -3.99
N VAL A 169 4.06 19.19 -3.42
CA VAL A 169 2.92 18.65 -4.17
C VAL A 169 2.34 19.77 -5.05
N VAL A 170 2.39 19.59 -6.36
CA VAL A 170 1.79 20.52 -7.33
C VAL A 170 0.34 20.12 -7.60
N GLU A 171 0.13 18.83 -7.85
CA GLU A 171 -1.18 18.29 -8.24
C GLU A 171 -1.36 16.90 -7.65
N ASN A 172 -2.61 16.54 -7.33
CA ASN A 172 -2.98 15.21 -6.87
C ASN A 172 -4.20 14.71 -7.68
N ARG A 173 -4.02 13.62 -8.42
CA ARG A 173 -5.06 12.94 -9.18
C ARG A 173 -5.34 11.58 -8.56
N GLY A 174 -6.17 11.56 -7.50
CA GLY A 174 -6.60 10.32 -6.84
C GLY A 174 -5.45 9.49 -6.24
N GLY A 175 -4.33 10.13 -5.88
CA GLY A 175 -3.11 9.49 -5.37
C GLY A 175 -1.95 9.46 -6.36
N LEU A 176 -2.17 9.79 -7.65
CA LEU A 176 -1.08 10.09 -8.57
C LEU A 176 -0.66 11.55 -8.40
N LEU A 177 0.54 11.77 -7.86
CA LEU A 177 1.03 13.08 -7.46
C LEU A 177 1.98 13.64 -8.52
N SER A 178 1.82 14.92 -8.84
CA SER A 178 2.85 15.71 -9.54
C SER A 178 3.67 16.44 -8.50
N LEU A 179 4.98 16.18 -8.47
CA LEU A 179 5.90 16.65 -7.44
C LEU A 179 6.96 17.57 -8.05
N GLU A 180 7.10 18.76 -7.49
CA GLU A 180 8.12 19.75 -7.87
C GLU A 180 9.34 19.60 -6.97
N LYS A 181 10.49 19.25 -7.59
CA LYS A 181 11.80 19.27 -6.95
C LYS A 181 12.42 20.69 -6.99
N PRO A 182 13.33 21.03 -6.06
CA PRO A 182 13.99 22.33 -6.04
C PRO A 182 14.75 22.69 -7.34
N ASP A 183 15.20 21.68 -8.08
CA ASP A 183 15.99 21.79 -9.31
C ASP A 183 15.15 21.75 -10.62
N LEU A 184 13.83 21.95 -10.54
CA LEU A 184 12.90 22.23 -11.66
C LEU A 184 12.53 21.08 -12.62
N LYS A 185 12.35 19.85 -12.12
CA LYS A 185 11.56 18.82 -12.85
C LYS A 185 10.32 18.40 -12.06
N CYS A 186 9.17 18.43 -12.72
CA CYS A 186 7.97 17.78 -12.22
C CYS A 186 8.08 16.27 -12.46
N GLU A 187 8.00 15.48 -11.41
CA GLU A 187 7.95 14.01 -11.48
C GLU A 187 6.54 13.55 -11.09
N TRP A 188 5.98 12.61 -11.86
CA TRP A 188 4.70 11.98 -11.52
C TRP A 188 4.97 10.67 -10.77
N VAL A 189 4.45 10.56 -9.55
CA VAL A 189 4.66 9.41 -8.66
C VAL A 189 3.37 9.06 -7.94
N PHE A 190 3.03 7.78 -7.83
CA PHE A 190 1.95 7.35 -6.95
C PHE A 190 2.34 7.57 -5.49
N MET A 191 1.45 8.11 -4.67
CA MET A 191 1.68 8.35 -3.24
C MET A 191 2.04 7.08 -2.44
N THR A 192 1.69 5.90 -2.97
CA THR A 192 2.01 4.58 -2.42
C THR A 192 3.39 4.07 -2.83
N SER A 193 4.13 4.83 -3.63
CA SER A 193 5.51 4.51 -4.00
C SER A 193 6.37 4.40 -2.74
N GLU A 194 7.26 3.42 -2.74
CA GLU A 194 8.23 3.19 -1.67
C GLU A 194 9.21 4.35 -1.46
N ARG A 195 9.32 5.23 -2.48
CA ARG A 195 10.15 6.44 -2.43
C ARG A 195 9.48 7.61 -1.72
N CYS A 196 8.18 7.52 -1.45
CA CYS A 196 7.38 8.60 -0.86
C CYS A 196 7.41 8.53 0.67
N HIS A 197 7.85 9.60 1.32
CA HIS A 197 8.04 9.65 2.75
C HIS A 197 7.50 10.94 3.39
N PRO A 198 7.10 10.90 4.67
CA PRO A 198 6.78 12.11 5.42
C PRO A 198 8.02 13.00 5.59
N VAL A 199 7.79 14.31 5.75
CA VAL A 199 8.87 15.26 6.06
C VAL A 199 9.61 14.84 7.33
N ARG A 200 10.94 14.93 7.32
CA ARG A 200 11.91 14.46 8.33
C ARG A 200 12.15 12.95 8.37
N TRP A 201 11.65 12.18 7.40
CA TRP A 201 11.95 10.75 7.34
C TRP A 201 13.46 10.50 7.19
N GLY A 202 14.16 11.25 6.33
CA GLY A 202 15.59 11.07 6.12
C GLY A 202 16.43 11.34 7.38
N ILE A 203 16.08 12.37 8.16
CA ILE A 203 16.75 12.70 9.44
C ILE A 203 16.49 11.64 10.52
N SER A 204 15.40 10.86 10.43
CA SER A 204 15.13 9.78 11.40
C SER A 204 16.22 8.72 11.47
N GLY A 205 17.11 8.65 10.46
CA GLY A 205 18.27 7.78 10.45
C GLY A 205 17.99 6.33 10.06
N LYS A 206 16.74 5.99 9.71
CA LYS A 206 16.34 4.60 9.41
C LYS A 206 17.11 3.94 8.25
N GLN A 207 17.47 4.69 7.21
CA GLN A 207 18.16 4.17 6.02
C GLN A 207 19.46 4.90 5.65
N GLN A 208 20.01 5.71 6.56
CA GLN A 208 21.25 6.50 6.34
C GLN A 208 21.26 7.28 5.01
N VAL A 209 20.25 8.13 4.81
CA VAL A 209 20.12 8.97 3.61
C VAL A 209 20.67 10.37 3.85
N THR A 210 20.97 11.09 2.76
CA THR A 210 21.42 12.48 2.75
C THR A 210 20.42 13.36 2.02
N TYR A 211 20.46 14.65 2.34
CA TYR A 211 19.69 15.68 1.63
C TYR A 211 20.63 16.47 0.73
N ASP A 212 20.10 16.96 -0.39
CA ASP A 212 20.77 18.03 -1.14
C ASP A 212 20.66 19.37 -0.40
N ASP A 213 21.52 20.32 -0.77
CA ASP A 213 21.62 21.62 -0.12
C ASP A 213 20.32 22.44 -0.16
N ASP A 214 19.53 22.31 -1.23
CA ASP A 214 18.29 23.07 -1.38
C ASP A 214 17.16 22.44 -0.58
N SER A 215 17.12 21.11 -0.51
CA SER A 215 16.23 20.36 0.37
C SER A 215 16.47 20.69 1.85
N LEU A 216 17.73 20.81 2.28
CA LEU A 216 18.07 21.23 3.65
C LEU A 216 17.49 22.60 4.00
N LYS A 217 17.56 23.57 3.09
CA LYS A 217 16.99 24.92 3.28
C LYS A 217 15.46 24.88 3.37
N LEU A 218 14.82 23.92 2.71
CA LEU A 218 13.36 23.78 2.66
C LEU A 218 12.76 23.04 3.85
N LEU A 219 13.51 22.22 4.58
CA LEU A 219 13.00 21.37 5.67
C LEU A 219 12.15 22.13 6.70
N CYS A 220 12.59 23.31 7.15
CA CYS A 220 11.84 24.11 8.12
C CYS A 220 10.49 24.56 7.55
N LYS A 221 10.47 25.04 6.30
CA LYS A 221 9.25 25.45 5.60
C LYS A 221 8.32 24.25 5.35
N ALA A 222 8.89 23.13 4.90
CA ALA A 222 8.17 21.90 4.62
C ALA A 222 7.48 21.35 5.87
N SER A 223 8.14 21.47 7.02
CA SER A 223 7.59 21.01 8.30
C SER A 223 6.31 21.72 8.70
N SER A 224 6.15 22.99 8.34
CA SER A 224 4.95 23.79 8.67
C SER A 224 3.75 23.49 7.77
N ASN A 225 3.96 22.84 6.61
CA ASN A 225 2.90 22.48 5.67
C ASN A 225 3.15 21.08 5.07
N ALA A 226 3.46 20.12 5.94
CA ALA A 226 3.77 18.75 5.54
C ALA A 226 2.49 17.99 5.17
N VAL A 227 2.62 17.05 4.23
CA VAL A 227 1.61 16.00 4.05
C VAL A 227 1.55 15.17 5.33
N ALA A 228 0.34 14.89 5.83
CA ALA A 228 0.15 14.09 7.03
C ALA A 228 0.69 12.66 6.84
N SER A 229 1.31 12.12 7.90
CA SER A 229 1.98 10.80 7.88
C SER A 229 1.04 9.66 7.45
N TYR A 230 -0.26 9.78 7.71
CA TYR A 230 -1.30 8.84 7.31
C TYR A 230 -1.47 8.69 5.79
N ALA A 231 -0.95 9.61 4.99
CA ALA A 231 -0.95 9.48 3.54
C ALA A 231 0.06 8.44 3.05
N PHE A 232 1.06 8.07 3.85
CA PHE A 232 2.10 7.15 3.44
C PHE A 232 1.77 5.73 3.88
N SER A 233 2.06 4.75 3.03
CA SER A 233 1.76 3.34 3.31
C SER A 233 2.58 2.84 4.51
N PRO A 234 1.95 2.48 5.64
CA PRO A 234 2.67 1.99 6.80
C PRO A 234 3.18 0.56 6.61
N THR A 235 2.72 -0.13 5.57
CA THR A 235 3.08 -1.53 5.31
C THR A 235 4.31 -1.70 4.43
N PHE A 236 4.73 -0.63 3.75
CA PHE A 236 5.82 -0.71 2.79
C PHE A 236 7.11 -0.15 3.39
N GLU A 237 7.80 -1.00 4.15
CA GLU A 237 9.16 -0.73 4.61
C GLU A 237 10.14 -1.59 3.80
N VAL A 238 11.11 -0.92 3.16
CA VAL A 238 12.15 -1.61 2.40
C VAL A 238 13.11 -2.29 3.39
N LYS A 239 13.05 -3.62 3.42
CA LYS A 239 13.85 -4.45 4.32
C LYS A 239 15.29 -4.60 3.85
N GLU A 240 16.18 -4.85 4.80
CA GLU A 240 17.57 -5.20 4.49
C GLU A 240 17.66 -6.50 3.67
N HIS A 241 18.67 -6.56 2.81
CA HIS A 241 18.93 -7.69 1.95
C HIS A 241 20.29 -8.35 2.24
N LYS A 242 20.55 -9.47 1.54
CA LYS A 242 21.81 -10.22 1.63
C LYS A 242 22.48 -10.44 0.27
N PHE A 243 21.99 -9.76 -0.78
CA PHE A 243 22.61 -9.80 -2.10
C PHE A 243 24.06 -9.30 -2.05
N GLU A 244 24.89 -9.87 -2.92
CA GLU A 244 26.29 -9.52 -3.10
C GLU A 244 26.59 -9.31 -4.58
N VAL A 245 27.59 -8.49 -4.88
CA VAL A 245 28.04 -8.24 -6.27
C VAL A 245 28.37 -9.56 -6.97
N GLY A 246 27.92 -9.68 -8.22
CA GLY A 246 28.12 -10.84 -9.07
C GLY A 246 27.11 -11.98 -8.86
N MET A 247 26.20 -11.88 -7.88
CA MET A 247 25.11 -12.86 -7.75
C MET A 247 24.20 -12.79 -8.97
N MET A 248 23.96 -13.93 -9.61
CA MET A 248 23.13 -14.06 -10.81
C MET A 248 21.65 -14.25 -10.47
N LEU A 249 20.77 -13.70 -11.30
CA LEU A 249 19.31 -13.72 -11.16
C LEU A 249 18.61 -13.52 -12.51
N GLU A 250 17.30 -13.65 -12.57
CA GLU A 250 16.48 -13.34 -13.75
C GLU A 250 15.79 -11.98 -13.58
N VAL A 251 15.73 -11.17 -14.65
CA VAL A 251 15.14 -9.83 -14.63
C VAL A 251 14.08 -9.67 -15.72
N LEU A 252 12.93 -9.13 -15.35
CA LEU A 252 11.88 -8.71 -16.27
C LEU A 252 12.11 -7.27 -16.73
N ASP A 253 12.44 -7.06 -18.00
CA ASP A 253 12.51 -5.72 -18.59
C ASP A 253 11.14 -5.26 -19.11
N THR A 254 10.50 -4.34 -18.37
CA THR A 254 9.21 -3.74 -18.74
C THR A 254 9.29 -2.72 -19.86
N THR A 255 10.48 -2.23 -20.21
CA THR A 255 10.62 -1.25 -21.32
C THR A 255 10.77 -1.91 -22.68
N ASN A 256 10.86 -3.25 -22.73
CA ASN A 256 11.08 -4.01 -23.96
C ASN A 256 10.18 -5.25 -24.00
N GLU A 257 8.93 -5.07 -24.40
CA GLU A 257 7.95 -6.15 -24.58
C GLU A 257 7.73 -7.04 -23.34
N CYS A 258 8.07 -6.55 -22.14
CA CYS A 258 8.03 -7.34 -20.91
C CYS A 258 8.83 -8.65 -21.02
N THR A 259 10.07 -8.55 -21.50
CA THR A 259 10.94 -9.70 -21.77
C THR A 259 11.83 -10.04 -20.56
N PHE A 260 11.98 -11.34 -20.26
CA PHE A 260 12.93 -11.82 -19.26
C PHE A 260 14.34 -11.98 -19.83
N TYR A 261 15.34 -11.49 -19.09
CA TYR A 261 16.76 -11.63 -19.40
C TYR A 261 17.54 -12.16 -18.20
N PRO A 262 18.69 -12.81 -18.42
CA PRO A 262 19.69 -13.00 -17.38
C PRO A 262 20.15 -11.64 -16.84
N GLY A 263 20.44 -11.58 -15.55
CA GLY A 263 21.05 -10.44 -14.92
C GLY A 263 21.93 -10.84 -13.76
N TYR A 264 22.63 -9.85 -13.22
CA TYR A 264 23.44 -10.02 -12.02
C TYR A 264 23.49 -8.73 -11.22
N VAL A 265 23.77 -8.86 -9.93
CA VAL A 265 23.98 -7.71 -9.04
C VAL A 265 25.29 -7.03 -9.41
N SER A 266 25.24 -5.80 -9.94
CA SER A 266 26.43 -5.07 -10.37
C SER A 266 27.04 -4.21 -9.25
N GLU A 267 26.21 -3.70 -8.33
CA GLU A 267 26.63 -2.82 -7.24
C GLU A 267 25.76 -3.06 -6.00
N ILE A 268 26.35 -3.00 -4.80
CA ILE A 268 25.60 -2.85 -3.55
C ILE A 268 25.59 -1.37 -3.18
N ILE A 269 24.41 -0.75 -3.10
CA ILE A 269 24.27 0.68 -2.82
C ILE A 269 24.29 0.93 -1.31
N ASN A 270 23.51 0.14 -0.56
CA ASN A 270 23.47 0.11 0.91
C ASN A 270 22.84 -1.22 1.38
N ASN A 271 22.46 -1.33 2.66
CA ASN A 271 21.84 -2.56 3.20
C ASN A 271 20.45 -2.87 2.60
N HIS A 272 19.79 -1.89 1.97
CA HIS A 272 18.41 -1.98 1.48
C HIS A 272 18.31 -2.07 -0.04
N TYR A 273 19.28 -1.49 -0.76
CA TYR A 273 19.26 -1.35 -2.21
C TYR A 273 20.56 -1.83 -2.88
N PHE A 274 20.40 -2.37 -4.08
CA PHE A 274 21.47 -2.84 -4.96
C PHE A 274 21.13 -2.55 -6.42
N ARG A 275 22.13 -2.47 -7.30
CA ARG A 275 21.93 -2.37 -8.75
C ARG A 275 21.97 -3.75 -9.39
N VAL A 276 21.08 -3.94 -10.35
CA VAL A 276 21.02 -5.15 -11.17
C VAL A 276 21.28 -4.76 -12.62
N HIS A 277 22.26 -5.41 -13.21
CA HIS A 277 22.55 -5.33 -14.63
C HIS A 277 21.62 -6.27 -15.41
N ILE A 278 21.00 -5.75 -16.48
CA ILE A 278 20.13 -6.52 -17.39
C ILE A 278 20.95 -6.90 -18.64
N SER A 279 21.30 -8.18 -18.78
CA SER A 279 22.14 -8.65 -19.89
C SER A 279 21.33 -8.88 -21.17
N LYS A 280 21.00 -7.79 -21.86
CA LYS A 280 20.52 -7.84 -23.25
C LYS A 280 21.62 -8.20 -24.23
N TYR A 281 22.83 -7.75 -23.93
CA TYR A 281 24.06 -8.06 -24.63
C TYR A 281 25.15 -8.28 -23.57
N LEU A 282 26.08 -9.19 -23.80
CA LEU A 282 27.28 -9.40 -22.99
C LEU A 282 28.25 -8.23 -23.17
N THR A 283 28.31 -7.70 -24.39
CA THR A 283 29.13 -6.55 -24.78
C THR A 283 28.21 -5.39 -25.18
N GLY A 284 28.33 -4.23 -24.53
CA GLY A 284 27.54 -3.05 -24.88
C GLY A 284 27.13 -2.18 -23.70
N PRO A 285 26.33 -1.13 -23.95
CA PRO A 285 25.84 -0.25 -22.89
C PRO A 285 24.97 -1.04 -21.91
N ALA A 286 25.36 -0.98 -20.64
CA ALA A 286 24.65 -1.61 -19.55
C ALA A 286 23.31 -0.90 -19.31
N LYS A 287 22.21 -1.65 -19.35
CA LYS A 287 20.96 -1.21 -18.73
C LYS A 287 20.96 -1.75 -17.30
N GLU A 288 20.81 -0.86 -16.34
CA GLU A 288 20.74 -1.22 -14.93
C GLU A 288 19.44 -0.72 -14.31
N ILE A 289 18.98 -1.42 -13.29
CA ILE A 289 17.86 -1.02 -12.45
C ILE A 289 18.29 -1.07 -10.99
N ILE A 290 17.76 -0.15 -10.19
CA ILE A 290 17.93 -0.18 -8.73
C ILE A 290 16.84 -1.07 -8.17
N CYS A 291 17.21 -1.99 -7.28
CA CYS A 291 16.32 -2.95 -6.70
C CYS A 291 16.51 -3.02 -5.18
N HIS A 292 15.44 -3.42 -4.51
CA HIS A 292 15.46 -3.98 -3.17
C HIS A 292 14.98 -5.43 -3.23
N ARG A 293 15.06 -6.17 -2.12
CA ARG A 293 14.74 -7.61 -2.10
C ARG A 293 13.30 -8.00 -2.50
N SER A 294 12.37 -7.05 -2.49
CA SER A 294 10.96 -7.26 -2.85
C SER A 294 10.60 -6.61 -4.20
N HIS A 295 11.60 -6.16 -4.97
CA HIS A 295 11.37 -5.47 -6.23
C HIS A 295 10.68 -6.39 -7.25
N PRO A 296 9.61 -5.95 -7.95
CA PRO A 296 8.74 -6.83 -8.73
C PRO A 296 9.37 -7.38 -10.02
N GLN A 297 10.52 -6.84 -10.44
CA GLN A 297 11.19 -7.22 -11.70
C GLN A 297 12.29 -8.25 -11.53
N ILE A 298 12.64 -8.65 -10.30
CA ILE A 298 13.76 -9.58 -10.06
C ILE A 298 13.26 -10.93 -9.55
N PHE A 299 13.91 -11.99 -10.03
CA PHE A 299 13.52 -13.37 -9.75
C PHE A 299 14.75 -14.25 -9.57
N PRO A 300 14.68 -15.33 -8.78
CA PRO A 300 15.76 -16.30 -8.71
C PRO A 300 16.00 -16.97 -10.08
N ILE A 301 17.19 -17.52 -10.27
CA ILE A 301 17.53 -18.32 -11.45
C ILE A 301 16.56 -19.49 -11.59
N TYR A 302 16.18 -19.81 -12.83
CA TYR A 302 15.21 -20.84 -13.21
C TYR A 302 13.75 -20.49 -12.92
N TRP A 303 13.45 -19.26 -12.49
CA TRP A 303 12.07 -18.84 -12.27
C TRP A 303 11.24 -18.91 -13.55
N CYS A 304 11.77 -18.44 -14.69
CA CYS A 304 11.11 -18.53 -15.98
C CYS A 304 10.80 -19.97 -16.37
N GLN A 305 11.80 -20.86 -16.28
CA GLN A 305 11.64 -22.28 -16.59
C GLN A 305 10.55 -22.94 -15.71
N ASN A 306 10.53 -22.63 -14.41
CA ASN A 306 9.55 -23.15 -13.46
C ASN A 306 8.12 -22.64 -13.70
N HIS A 307 7.97 -21.55 -14.44
CA HIS A 307 6.68 -20.92 -14.77
C HIS A 307 6.30 -21.07 -16.25
N SER A 308 7.00 -21.91 -17.01
CA SER A 308 6.80 -22.09 -18.45
C SER A 308 6.93 -20.78 -19.26
N LEU A 309 7.82 -19.90 -18.79
CA LEU A 309 8.18 -18.64 -19.46
C LEU A 309 9.56 -18.78 -20.11
N ARG A 310 9.80 -17.96 -21.14
CA ARG A 310 11.07 -17.96 -21.88
C ARG A 310 12.03 -16.94 -21.28
N LEU A 311 13.20 -17.42 -20.87
CA LEU A 311 14.36 -16.56 -20.62
C LEU A 311 15.04 -16.26 -21.95
N THR A 312 15.24 -14.98 -22.27
CA THR A 312 15.88 -14.55 -23.52
C THR A 312 17.39 -14.42 -23.31
N PRO A 313 18.21 -15.21 -24.01
CA PRO A 313 19.66 -15.09 -23.93
C PRO A 313 20.14 -13.71 -24.42
N PRO A 314 21.31 -13.22 -23.98
CA PRO A 314 21.91 -12.02 -24.56
C PRO A 314 22.05 -12.14 -26.08
N GLY A 315 21.88 -11.05 -26.83
CA GLY A 315 21.83 -11.07 -28.30
C GLY A 315 23.15 -11.45 -28.99
N ASP A 316 24.28 -11.26 -28.30
CA ASP A 316 25.63 -11.67 -28.68
C ASP A 316 26.08 -12.96 -27.96
N TYR A 317 25.14 -13.70 -27.37
CA TYR A 317 25.38 -15.04 -26.87
C TYR A 317 25.45 -16.01 -28.05
N ASP A 318 26.47 -16.87 -28.08
CA ASP A 318 26.68 -17.90 -29.11
C ASP A 318 25.39 -18.72 -29.34
N PRO A 319 25.19 -19.29 -30.55
CA PRO A 319 23.97 -20.02 -30.93
C PRO A 319 23.71 -21.32 -30.12
N GLU A 320 24.52 -21.60 -29.10
CA GLU A 320 24.31 -22.69 -28.17
C GLU A 320 23.09 -22.43 -27.26
N PRO A 321 22.47 -23.50 -26.73
CA PRO A 321 21.48 -23.36 -25.68
C PRO A 321 22.04 -22.54 -24.52
N PHE A 322 21.26 -21.60 -24.00
CA PHE A 322 21.71 -20.76 -22.89
C PHE A 322 22.09 -21.61 -21.67
N SER A 323 23.30 -21.38 -21.17
CA SER A 323 23.85 -22.02 -19.98
C SER A 323 24.31 -20.96 -18.99
N TRP A 324 23.77 -21.03 -17.77
CA TRP A 324 24.17 -20.15 -16.67
C TRP A 324 25.65 -20.25 -16.33
N ASN A 325 26.25 -21.43 -16.45
CA ASN A 325 27.68 -21.62 -16.19
C ASN A 325 28.54 -20.89 -17.24
N VAL A 326 28.18 -21.03 -18.52
CA VAL A 326 28.87 -20.35 -19.63
C VAL A 326 28.66 -18.83 -19.53
N TYR A 327 27.44 -18.39 -19.24
CA TYR A 327 27.11 -16.98 -19.01
C TYR A 327 27.95 -16.38 -17.86
N ARG A 328 28.00 -17.06 -16.71
CA ARG A 328 28.83 -16.66 -15.56
C ARG A 328 30.30 -16.46 -15.95
N SER A 329 30.86 -17.42 -16.69
CA SER A 329 32.25 -17.35 -17.18
C SER A 329 32.46 -16.19 -18.15
N LYS A 330 31.55 -15.98 -19.11
CA LYS A 330 31.64 -14.88 -20.09
C LYS A 330 31.52 -13.51 -19.44
N CYS A 331 30.70 -13.38 -18.40
CA CYS A 331 30.54 -12.13 -17.64
C CYS A 331 31.62 -11.94 -16.54
N GLY A 332 32.53 -12.89 -16.35
CA GLY A 332 33.57 -12.80 -15.31
C GLY A 332 33.04 -12.80 -13.88
N LEU A 333 31.88 -13.40 -13.64
CA LEU A 333 31.20 -13.34 -12.33
C LEU A 333 31.79 -14.33 -11.34
N THR A 334 32.23 -13.83 -10.19
CA THR A 334 32.86 -14.61 -9.12
C THR A 334 31.84 -15.32 -8.23
N ASN A 335 30.61 -14.81 -8.16
CA ASN A 335 29.53 -15.34 -7.33
C ASN A 335 28.55 -16.24 -8.10
N GLY A 336 27.82 -17.07 -7.37
CA GLY A 336 26.84 -18.01 -7.91
C GLY A 336 25.46 -17.39 -8.13
N SER A 337 24.43 -18.22 -8.15
CA SER A 337 23.04 -17.77 -8.15
C SER A 337 22.67 -17.10 -6.83
N ALA A 338 21.92 -16.01 -6.88
CA ALA A 338 21.26 -15.46 -5.70
C ALA A 338 20.28 -16.51 -5.12
N PRO A 339 20.37 -16.86 -3.82
CA PRO A 339 19.44 -17.81 -3.20
C PRO A 339 17.99 -17.32 -3.21
N ASP A 340 17.02 -18.22 -3.43
CA ASP A 340 15.58 -17.92 -3.38
C ASP A 340 15.15 -17.19 -2.09
N SER A 341 15.79 -17.50 -0.95
CA SER A 341 15.49 -16.88 0.35
C SER A 341 15.86 -15.40 0.44
N TYR A 342 16.63 -14.89 -0.53
CA TYR A 342 17.02 -13.49 -0.59
C TYR A 342 15.95 -12.64 -1.27
N PHE A 343 15.01 -13.27 -1.99
CA PHE A 343 13.89 -12.60 -2.64
C PHE A 343 12.65 -12.65 -1.76
N ASP A 344 11.94 -11.53 -1.69
CA ASP A 344 10.58 -11.46 -1.15
C ASP A 344 9.55 -11.60 -2.28
N THR A 345 9.89 -12.34 -3.34
CA THR A 345 9.01 -12.58 -4.50
C THR A 345 7.61 -12.83 -3.97
N HIS A 346 6.64 -12.06 -4.49
CA HIS A 346 5.24 -12.19 -4.12
C HIS A 346 4.87 -13.66 -4.19
N ARG A 347 4.89 -14.35 -3.04
CA ARG A 347 4.31 -15.66 -2.94
C ARG A 347 2.90 -15.44 -3.45
N ARG A 348 2.50 -16.16 -4.50
CA ARG A 348 1.08 -16.28 -4.86
C ARG A 348 0.35 -16.28 -3.54
N PRO A 349 -0.62 -15.37 -3.26
CA PRO A 349 -1.38 -15.45 -2.03
C PRO A 349 -1.75 -16.91 -1.92
N ARG A 350 -1.18 -17.60 -0.92
CA ARG A 350 -1.40 -19.04 -0.83
C ARG A 350 -2.91 -19.16 -0.86
N ARG A 351 -3.44 -20.17 -1.55
CA ARG A 351 -4.87 -20.48 -1.51
C ARG A 351 -5.41 -20.59 -0.06
N ASN A 352 -4.49 -20.59 0.94
CA ASN A 352 -4.70 -20.65 2.38
C ASN A 352 -4.19 -19.43 3.19
N GLU A 353 -4.05 -18.22 2.62
CA GLU A 353 -4.05 -16.97 3.43
C GLU A 353 -5.48 -16.52 3.83
N LYS A 354 -6.48 -17.38 3.57
CA LYS A 354 -7.90 -17.23 3.95
C LYS A 354 -8.19 -17.13 5.45
N LEU A 355 -7.20 -17.15 6.34
CA LEU A 355 -7.43 -17.16 7.79
C LEU A 355 -6.93 -15.92 8.53
N ARG A 356 -6.26 -14.97 7.86
CA ARG A 356 -5.81 -13.72 8.51
C ARG A 356 -6.52 -12.47 8.03
N ASN A 357 -7.15 -12.55 6.85
CA ASN A 357 -8.05 -11.54 6.33
C ASN A 357 -9.50 -12.00 6.50
N LEU A 358 -9.95 -12.16 7.75
CA LEU A 358 -11.38 -11.95 8.03
C LEU A 358 -11.63 -10.44 7.86
N GLY A 359 -11.56 -9.97 6.61
CA GLY A 359 -12.29 -8.77 6.23
C GLY A 359 -13.75 -9.08 6.50
N VAL A 360 -14.42 -8.21 7.24
CA VAL A 360 -15.87 -8.31 7.43
C VAL A 360 -16.49 -8.31 6.03
N LEU A 361 -16.94 -9.49 5.59
CA LEU A 361 -17.52 -9.70 4.27
C LEU A 361 -18.90 -9.03 4.27
N VAL A 362 -18.94 -7.73 4.00
CA VAL A 362 -20.19 -7.03 3.68
C VAL A 362 -20.59 -7.44 2.27
N ALA A 363 -21.40 -8.49 2.17
CA ALA A 363 -21.95 -8.94 0.90
C ALA A 363 -22.92 -7.87 0.35
N LYS A 364 -22.48 -7.12 -0.65
CA LYS A 364 -23.33 -6.20 -1.42
C LYS A 364 -24.05 -6.99 -2.51
N VAL A 365 -25.30 -7.38 -2.26
CA VAL A 365 -26.17 -7.94 -3.31
C VAL A 365 -26.87 -6.78 -4.01
N LEU A 366 -26.45 -6.50 -5.25
CA LEU A 366 -27.19 -5.65 -6.18
C LEU A 366 -28.30 -6.50 -6.80
N MET A 367 -29.55 -6.25 -6.40
CA MET A 367 -30.71 -6.62 -7.22
C MET A 367 -31.22 -5.34 -7.85
N ASP A 368 -30.86 -5.10 -9.12
CA ASP A 368 -31.87 -5.10 -10.17
C ASP A 368 -31.27 -4.95 -11.57
N LYS A 369 -31.71 -5.90 -12.41
CA LYS A 369 -31.85 -5.89 -13.87
C LYS A 369 -30.60 -5.73 -14.74
N HIS A 370 -30.27 -6.88 -15.33
CA HIS A 370 -29.39 -7.20 -16.46
C HIS A 370 -28.01 -7.78 -16.09
N CYS A 371 -27.74 -8.92 -16.74
CA CYS A 371 -26.76 -9.96 -16.49
C CYS A 371 -25.36 -9.51 -16.04
N CYS A 372 -24.73 -10.27 -15.13
CA CYS A 372 -23.42 -10.93 -15.36
C CYS A 372 -22.93 -11.72 -14.11
N CYS A 373 -22.46 -12.94 -14.37
CA CYS A 373 -21.46 -13.73 -13.64
C CYS A 373 -21.55 -13.84 -12.10
N PHE A 374 -22.29 -14.84 -11.60
CA PHE A 374 -22.15 -15.33 -10.22
C PHE A 374 -20.89 -16.20 -10.07
N TYR A 375 -19.94 -15.77 -9.24
CA TYR A 375 -18.71 -16.48 -8.94
C TYR A 375 -18.94 -17.72 -8.05
N ARG A 376 -18.32 -18.82 -8.48
CA ARG A 376 -18.31 -20.20 -7.99
C ARG A 376 -17.77 -20.43 -6.56
N TYR A 377 -17.79 -19.45 -5.66
CA TYR A 377 -17.03 -19.53 -4.39
C TYR A 377 -17.85 -19.38 -3.09
N PHE A 378 -19.14 -19.68 -3.11
CA PHE A 378 -19.98 -19.63 -1.89
C PHE A 378 -20.18 -20.98 -1.17
N THR A 379 -19.80 -22.11 -1.79
CA THR A 379 -20.13 -23.44 -1.27
C THR A 379 -19.06 -24.09 -0.37
N GLU A 380 -17.78 -23.73 -0.50
CA GLU A 380 -16.72 -24.36 0.33
C GLU A 380 -16.57 -23.75 1.72
N PHE A 381 -16.91 -22.47 1.90
CA PHE A 381 -16.68 -21.74 3.16
C PHE A 381 -17.51 -22.30 4.33
N PHE A 382 -18.71 -22.81 4.06
CA PHE A 382 -19.55 -23.42 5.09
C PHE A 382 -19.14 -24.86 5.44
N VAL A 383 -18.46 -25.58 4.53
CA VAL A 383 -18.12 -27.00 4.72
C VAL A 383 -16.92 -27.15 5.67
N ASP A 384 -15.94 -26.23 5.63
CA ASP A 384 -14.79 -26.31 6.55
C ASP A 384 -15.09 -25.74 7.95
N LEU A 385 -15.95 -24.72 8.04
CA LEU A 385 -16.47 -24.22 9.33
C LEU A 385 -17.38 -25.24 10.03
N TYR A 386 -17.98 -26.17 9.28
CA TYR A 386 -18.78 -27.28 9.80
C TYR A 386 -17.98 -28.21 10.74
N HIS A 387 -16.66 -28.23 10.62
CA HIS A 387 -15.79 -29.13 11.40
C HIS A 387 -15.12 -28.49 12.62
N GLN A 388 -15.20 -27.17 12.80
CA GLN A 388 -14.63 -26.50 13.98
C GLN A 388 -15.72 -26.17 15.00
N LYS A 389 -15.73 -26.95 16.09
CA LYS A 389 -16.69 -26.96 17.22
C LYS A 389 -16.79 -25.67 18.07
N TYR A 390 -16.39 -24.50 17.58
CA TYR A 390 -16.20 -23.31 18.45
C TYR A 390 -16.74 -22.00 17.88
N ILE A 391 -17.94 -21.99 17.30
CA ILE A 391 -18.67 -20.74 17.05
C ILE A 391 -20.06 -20.85 17.68
N ASN A 392 -20.25 -20.13 18.80
CA ASN A 392 -21.53 -20.09 19.51
C ASN A 392 -22.51 -19.04 18.95
N HIS A 393 -22.02 -18.06 18.18
CA HIS A 393 -22.85 -16.98 17.62
C HIS A 393 -22.36 -16.58 16.23
N CYS A 394 -23.28 -16.46 15.28
CA CYS A 394 -23.03 -15.93 13.94
C CYS A 394 -24.09 -14.87 13.64
N TYR A 395 -23.66 -13.66 13.31
CA TYR A 395 -24.55 -12.54 13.01
C TYR A 395 -24.50 -12.23 11.51
N VAL A 396 -25.67 -12.13 10.88
CA VAL A 396 -25.82 -11.76 9.46
C VAL A 396 -26.70 -10.52 9.39
N PHE A 397 -26.18 -9.42 8.85
CA PHE A 397 -26.93 -8.16 8.72
C PHE A 397 -27.22 -7.83 7.26
N LYS A 398 -28.47 -7.46 6.98
CA LYS A 398 -28.96 -7.02 5.66
C LYS A 398 -28.83 -5.50 5.56
N LYS A 399 -28.25 -4.99 4.46
CA LYS A 399 -28.32 -3.55 4.14
C LYS A 399 -29.69 -3.25 3.52
N SER A 400 -30.54 -2.50 4.24
CA SER A 400 -31.75 -1.87 3.68
C SER A 400 -31.40 -0.50 3.12
N SER A 401 -32.00 -0.11 2.00
CA SER A 401 -31.86 1.21 1.39
C SER A 401 -32.57 2.34 2.15
N ASP A 402 -33.35 2.00 3.18
CA ASP A 402 -34.09 2.98 3.97
C ASP A 402 -33.34 3.30 5.26
N TRP A 403 -32.90 4.56 5.38
CA TRP A 403 -32.31 5.12 6.58
C TRP A 403 -33.25 4.92 7.78
N GLY A 404 -32.82 4.13 8.77
CA GLY A 404 -33.40 4.17 10.12
C GLY A 404 -33.85 2.86 10.78
N ARG A 405 -33.73 1.68 10.17
CA ARG A 405 -34.00 0.40 10.87
C ARG A 405 -33.03 -0.71 10.50
N SER A 406 -32.19 -1.10 11.45
CA SER A 406 -31.48 -2.38 11.48
C SER A 406 -32.37 -3.43 12.14
N GLU A 407 -32.75 -4.48 11.43
CA GLU A 407 -33.30 -5.68 12.06
C GLU A 407 -32.14 -6.61 12.46
N GLU A 408 -32.09 -6.93 13.75
CA GLU A 408 -31.18 -7.90 14.34
C GLU A 408 -31.80 -9.29 14.18
N ILE A 409 -31.17 -10.15 13.39
CA ILE A 409 -31.60 -11.56 13.29
C ILE A 409 -30.67 -12.37 14.19
N GLU A 410 -31.15 -12.68 15.39
CA GLU A 410 -30.49 -13.62 16.29
C GLU A 410 -30.70 -15.06 15.77
N ILE A 411 -29.64 -15.66 15.24
CA ILE A 411 -29.65 -17.08 14.90
C ILE A 411 -29.26 -17.85 16.17
N SER A 412 -30.25 -18.26 16.96
CA SER A 412 -30.04 -19.23 18.03
C SER A 412 -29.94 -20.63 17.45
N TYR A 413 -28.83 -21.32 17.77
CA TYR A 413 -28.59 -22.69 17.35
C TYR A 413 -29.53 -23.64 18.09
N ASN A 414 -30.63 -24.02 17.46
CA ASN A 414 -31.25 -25.33 17.69
C ASN A 414 -32.07 -25.78 16.48
N ASN A 415 -31.71 -26.96 15.98
CA ASN A 415 -32.31 -27.75 14.89
C ASN A 415 -31.92 -27.42 13.43
N SER A 416 -31.07 -28.32 12.91
CA SER A 416 -30.49 -28.45 11.56
C SER A 416 -31.48 -28.74 10.42
N ARG A 417 -32.77 -28.42 10.54
CA ARG A 417 -33.78 -28.65 9.49
C ARG A 417 -34.09 -27.40 8.66
N ILE A 418 -34.06 -26.21 9.28
CA ILE A 418 -34.47 -24.96 8.61
C ILE A 418 -33.46 -24.52 7.55
N ILE A 419 -32.16 -24.69 7.79
CA ILE A 419 -31.10 -24.37 6.82
C ILE A 419 -31.14 -25.33 5.62
N ARG A 420 -31.51 -26.61 5.83
CA ARG A 420 -31.66 -27.60 4.75
C ARG A 420 -32.83 -27.25 3.83
N ASP A 421 -33.96 -26.85 4.39
CA ASP A 421 -35.15 -26.44 3.63
C ASP A 421 -34.94 -25.12 2.88
N LEU A 422 -34.19 -24.17 3.44
CA LEU A 422 -33.83 -22.91 2.76
C LEU A 422 -32.86 -23.15 1.60
N ILE A 423 -31.86 -24.03 1.78
CA ILE A 423 -30.94 -24.42 0.70
C ILE A 423 -31.68 -25.20 -0.40
N GLN A 424 -32.59 -26.13 -0.06
CA GLN A 424 -33.37 -26.87 -1.06
C GLN A 424 -34.37 -26.00 -1.82
N LYS A 425 -35.02 -25.02 -1.17
CA LYS A 425 -35.93 -24.09 -1.86
C LYS A 425 -35.20 -23.12 -2.79
N CYS A 426 -33.95 -22.74 -2.48
CA CYS A 426 -33.11 -21.94 -3.37
C CYS A 426 -32.59 -22.74 -4.56
N ILE A 427 -32.34 -24.04 -4.40
CA ILE A 427 -31.87 -24.92 -5.49
C ILE A 427 -32.99 -25.27 -6.48
N HIS A 428 -34.26 -25.31 -6.05
CA HIS A 428 -35.39 -25.71 -6.90
C HIS A 428 -36.03 -24.56 -7.70
N ASN A 429 -35.64 -23.30 -7.44
CA ASN A 429 -36.10 -22.10 -8.15
C ASN A 429 -34.96 -21.35 -8.88
N MET A 430 -33.81 -22.00 -9.06
CA MET A 430 -32.86 -21.76 -10.14
C MET A 430 -33.19 -22.72 -11.29
#